data_AF-E3GZ38-F1
#
_entry.id   AF-E3GZ38-F1
#
_cell.length_a   1.000
_cell.length_b   1.000
_cell.length_c   1.000
_cell.angle_alpha   90.00
_cell.angle_beta   90.00
_cell.angle_gamma   90.00
#
_symmetry.space_group_name_H-M   'P 1'
#
loop_
_entity.id
_entity.type
_entity.pdbx_description
1 polymer ?
#
loop_
_entity_poly.entity_id
_entity_poly.type
_entity_poly.pdbx_seq_one_letter_code
_entity_poly.pdbx_strand_id
1 'polypeptide(L)'
;MTMEKLIKKAYVESVEGRRQGDKIKEVKEIQKYILNAKNIVVPNKTKEKVKAINEVLEKFGIQKAKHLKFYTDACDLNRTPAISKALMALDIVDCDLVIARGRLGVPGSGSMLVIMDSKGRILSAALSPPHIIHKKSVEKAVKDEMTTALKRIGLNEKHES
;
A
#
# COMPACT_ATOMS: atom_id res chain seq x y z
N MET A 1 -0.81 -17.25 -13.82
CA MET A 1 -0.26 -18.06 -12.72
C MET A 1 -0.60 -17.31 -11.46
N THR A 2 -1.23 -17.92 -10.45
CA THR A 2 -1.67 -17.17 -9.27
C THR A 2 -0.47 -16.67 -8.45
N MET A 3 -0.68 -15.61 -7.67
CA MET A 3 0.34 -15.02 -6.81
C MET A 3 0.99 -16.04 -5.87
N GLU A 4 0.23 -16.98 -5.30
CA GLU A 4 0.71 -18.05 -4.43
C GLU A 4 1.75 -18.94 -5.12
N LYS A 5 1.52 -19.28 -6.40
CA LYS A 5 2.45 -20.11 -7.16
C LYS A 5 3.76 -19.35 -7.44
N LEU A 6 3.67 -18.04 -7.69
CA LEU A 6 4.86 -17.19 -7.90
C LEU A 6 5.68 -17.08 -6.62
N ILE A 7 5.03 -16.82 -5.47
CA ILE A 7 5.67 -16.78 -4.16
C ILE A 7 6.35 -18.12 -3.85
N LYS A 8 5.64 -19.25 -4.01
CA LYS A 8 6.22 -20.59 -3.79
C LYS A 8 7.47 -20.80 -4.63
N LYS A 9 7.43 -20.43 -5.91
CA LYS A 9 8.58 -20.56 -6.82
C LYS A 9 9.75 -19.68 -6.38
N ALA A 10 9.50 -18.42 -6.02
CA ALA A 10 10.54 -17.50 -5.54
C ALA A 10 11.19 -18.00 -4.24
N TYR A 11 10.41 -18.62 -3.34
CA TYR A 11 10.93 -19.21 -2.11
C TYR A 11 11.83 -20.41 -2.37
N VAL A 12 11.42 -21.33 -3.26
CA VAL A 12 12.26 -22.47 -3.67
C VAL A 12 13.58 -21.98 -4.28
N GLU A 13 13.52 -20.99 -5.19
CA GLU A 13 14.73 -20.39 -5.78
C GLU A 13 15.65 -19.74 -4.74
N SER A 14 15.10 -19.17 -3.67
CA SER A 14 15.88 -18.55 -2.60
C SER A 14 16.55 -19.59 -1.72
N VAL A 15 15.83 -20.65 -1.35
CA VAL A 15 16.38 -21.80 -0.59
C VAL A 15 17.52 -22.48 -1.35
N GLU A 16 17.40 -22.57 -2.67
CA GLU A 16 18.41 -23.18 -3.54
C GLU A 16 19.57 -22.22 -3.91
N GLY A 17 19.57 -20.97 -3.43
CA GLY A 17 20.61 -19.98 -3.72
C GLY A 17 20.64 -19.48 -5.17
N ARG A 18 19.53 -19.63 -5.92
CA ARG A 18 19.43 -19.31 -7.36
C ARG A 18 18.67 -18.02 -7.66
N ARG A 19 18.18 -17.35 -6.63
CA ARG A 19 17.39 -16.11 -6.75
C ARG A 19 18.30 -14.94 -7.09
N GLN A 20 18.06 -14.29 -8.23
CA GLN A 20 18.86 -13.15 -8.72
C GLN A 20 18.11 -11.81 -8.70
N GLY A 21 17.03 -11.71 -7.91
CA GLY A 21 16.16 -10.55 -7.84
C GLY A 21 14.77 -10.80 -8.44
N ASP A 22 14.01 -9.71 -8.61
CA ASP A 22 12.61 -9.75 -9.01
C ASP A 22 12.42 -10.14 -10.48
N LYS A 23 11.28 -10.76 -10.76
CA LYS A 23 10.92 -11.23 -12.11
C LYS A 23 9.75 -10.44 -12.64
N ILE A 24 9.75 -10.19 -13.95
CA ILE A 24 8.65 -9.49 -14.62
C ILE A 24 7.28 -10.15 -14.38
N LYS A 25 7.24 -11.48 -14.22
CA LYS A 25 6.00 -12.22 -13.91
C LYS A 25 5.45 -11.87 -12.52
N GLU A 26 6.30 -11.60 -11.55
CA GLU A 26 5.90 -11.21 -10.19
C GLU A 26 5.34 -9.80 -10.20
N VAL A 27 6.05 -8.86 -10.84
CA VAL A 27 5.59 -7.47 -11.00
C VAL A 27 4.25 -7.42 -11.74
N LYS A 28 4.11 -8.14 -12.87
CA LYS A 28 2.85 -8.20 -13.63
C LYS A 28 1.68 -8.77 -12.82
N GLU A 29 1.91 -9.75 -11.95
CA GLU A 29 0.84 -10.30 -11.11
C GLU A 29 0.44 -9.31 -10.01
N ILE A 30 1.39 -8.55 -9.43
CA ILE A 30 1.10 -7.47 -8.49
C ILE A 30 0.25 -6.37 -9.16
N GLN A 31 0.68 -5.90 -10.34
CA GLN A 31 -0.07 -4.92 -11.14
C GLN A 31 -1.49 -5.40 -11.42
N LYS A 32 -1.62 -6.65 -11.90
CA LYS A 32 -2.92 -7.27 -12.18
C LYS A 32 -3.79 -7.34 -10.93
N TYR A 33 -3.23 -7.70 -9.78
CA TYR A 33 -3.99 -7.80 -8.53
C TYR A 33 -4.56 -6.43 -8.13
N ILE A 34 -3.74 -5.39 -8.14
CA ILE A 34 -4.16 -4.02 -7.77
C ILE A 34 -5.20 -3.47 -8.75
N LEU A 35 -4.98 -3.62 -10.06
CA LEU A 35 -5.90 -3.11 -11.09
C LEU A 35 -7.27 -3.79 -11.07
N ASN A 36 -7.34 -5.07 -10.65
CA ASN A 36 -8.59 -5.83 -10.60
C ASN A 36 -9.27 -5.85 -9.23
N ALA A 37 -8.70 -5.19 -8.21
CA ALA A 37 -9.28 -5.13 -6.88
C ALA A 37 -10.63 -4.37 -6.91
N LYS A 38 -11.67 -4.99 -6.35
CA LYS A 38 -13.04 -4.43 -6.34
C LYS A 38 -13.38 -3.80 -5.00
N ASN A 39 -12.92 -4.40 -3.92
CA ASN A 39 -13.11 -3.95 -2.56
C ASN A 39 -11.79 -3.44 -1.99
N ILE A 40 -11.55 -2.13 -2.16
CA ILE A 40 -10.38 -1.45 -1.62
C ILE A 40 -10.80 -0.67 -0.37
N VAL A 41 -10.06 -0.78 0.72
CA VAL A 41 -10.35 -0.09 1.98
C VAL A 41 -9.17 0.76 2.45
N VAL A 42 -9.48 1.91 3.06
CA VAL A 42 -8.51 2.79 3.69
C VAL A 42 -8.89 2.95 5.17
N PRO A 43 -8.13 2.35 6.12
CA PRO A 43 -8.34 2.53 7.54
C PRO A 43 -7.86 3.92 7.97
N ASN A 44 -8.80 4.81 8.32
CA ASN A 44 -8.45 6.14 8.81
C ASN A 44 -9.57 6.73 9.68
N LYS A 45 -9.23 7.72 10.51
CA LYS A 45 -10.23 8.48 11.27
C LYS A 45 -11.00 9.48 10.40
N THR A 46 -10.30 10.16 9.48
CA THR A 46 -10.83 11.30 8.69
C THR A 46 -11.00 10.96 7.21
N LYS A 47 -11.89 11.67 6.51
CA LYS A 47 -12.14 11.48 5.07
C LYS A 47 -11.08 12.10 4.15
N GLU A 48 -10.32 13.08 4.65
CA GLU A 48 -9.34 13.84 3.85
C GLU A 48 -8.29 12.95 3.16
N LYS A 49 -7.69 12.02 3.91
CA LYS A 49 -6.69 11.08 3.33
C LYS A 49 -7.32 10.16 2.29
N VAL A 50 -8.57 9.74 2.51
CA VAL A 50 -9.29 8.86 1.58
C VAL A 50 -9.58 9.59 0.28
N LYS A 51 -9.96 10.88 0.35
CA LYS A 51 -10.13 11.73 -0.83
C LYS A 51 -8.82 11.82 -1.63
N ALA A 52 -7.71 12.14 -0.96
CA ALA A 52 -6.39 12.23 -1.59
C ALA A 52 -5.98 10.92 -2.28
N ILE A 53 -6.18 9.77 -1.64
CA ILE A 53 -5.91 8.44 -2.21
C ILE A 53 -6.81 8.18 -3.41
N ASN A 54 -8.11 8.46 -3.32
CA ASN A 54 -9.07 8.22 -4.39
C ASN A 54 -8.78 9.06 -5.64
N GLU A 55 -8.30 10.29 -5.49
CA GLU A 55 -7.86 11.11 -6.62
C GLU A 55 -6.67 10.48 -7.35
N VAL A 56 -5.74 9.83 -6.63
CA VAL A 56 -4.64 9.09 -7.26
C VAL A 56 -5.16 7.81 -7.90
N LEU A 57 -5.95 6.99 -7.18
CA LEU A 57 -6.51 5.74 -7.74
C LEU A 57 -7.24 5.98 -9.06
N GLU A 58 -8.03 7.05 -9.14
CA GLU A 58 -8.77 7.44 -10.35
C GLU A 58 -7.84 7.72 -11.55
N LYS A 59 -6.72 8.43 -11.34
CA LYS A 59 -5.71 8.68 -12.38
C LYS A 59 -5.06 7.42 -12.92
N PHE A 60 -4.87 6.42 -12.07
CA PHE A 60 -4.31 5.12 -12.44
C PHE A 60 -5.37 4.12 -12.92
N GLY A 61 -6.64 4.53 -13.00
CA GLY A 61 -7.72 3.66 -13.44
C GLY A 61 -8.14 2.58 -12.46
N ILE A 62 -7.79 2.73 -11.19
CA ILE A 62 -8.12 1.79 -10.11
C ILE A 62 -9.44 2.22 -9.46
N GLN A 63 -10.23 1.25 -9.01
CA GLN A 63 -11.49 1.47 -8.30
C GLN A 63 -11.28 2.38 -7.07
N LYS A 64 -12.25 3.24 -6.76
CA LYS A 64 -12.19 4.09 -5.55
C LYS A 64 -12.23 3.24 -4.29
N ALA A 65 -11.38 3.59 -3.32
CA ALA A 65 -11.36 2.99 -2.00
C ALA A 65 -12.49 3.50 -1.11
N LYS A 66 -13.02 2.59 -0.30
CA LYS A 66 -14.00 2.85 0.75
C LYS A 66 -13.28 3.32 2.02
N HIS A 67 -13.87 4.30 2.69
CA HIS A 67 -13.37 4.75 3.99
C HIS A 67 -13.79 3.74 5.07
N LEU A 68 -12.82 3.10 5.71
CA LEU A 68 -13.06 2.28 6.90
C LEU A 68 -12.80 3.14 8.15
N LYS A 69 -13.88 3.63 8.77
CA LYS A 69 -13.81 4.55 9.90
C LYS A 69 -13.72 3.79 11.23
N PHE A 70 -12.54 3.80 11.85
CA PHE A 70 -12.32 3.32 13.21
C PHE A 70 -11.08 3.97 13.82
N TYR A 71 -10.92 3.81 15.14
CA TYR A 71 -9.76 4.31 15.87
C TYR A 71 -8.55 3.41 15.62
N THR A 72 -7.48 4.01 15.12
CA THR A 72 -6.21 3.33 14.79
C THR A 72 -5.05 3.81 15.67
N ASP A 73 -5.35 4.58 16.72
CA ASP A 73 -4.35 5.24 17.56
C ASP A 73 -3.55 4.21 18.38
N ALA A 74 -4.19 3.09 18.77
CA ALA A 74 -3.50 1.97 19.42
C ALA A 74 -2.39 1.36 18.53
N CYS A 75 -2.51 1.44 17.20
CA CYS A 75 -1.47 0.96 16.29
C CYS A 75 -0.18 1.78 16.41
N ASP A 76 -0.24 3.02 16.90
CA ASP A 76 0.94 3.87 17.08
C ASP A 76 1.77 3.45 18.31
N LEU A 77 1.34 2.48 19.11
CA LEU A 77 2.14 1.83 20.16
C LEU A 77 2.95 0.63 19.64
N ASN A 78 2.77 0.23 18.38
CA ASN A 78 3.52 -0.86 17.75
C ASN A 78 4.81 -0.37 17.06
N ARG A 79 5.72 -1.32 16.78
CA ARG A 79 6.99 -1.05 16.09
C ARG A 79 6.84 -0.55 14.67
N THR A 80 5.74 -0.89 13.99
CA THR A 80 5.46 -0.50 12.59
C THR A 80 4.01 -0.04 12.42
N PRO A 81 3.66 1.17 12.87
CA PRO A 81 2.27 1.60 12.97
C PRO A 81 1.47 1.52 11.66
N ALA A 82 2.05 1.90 10.52
CA ALA A 82 1.34 1.81 9.23
C ALA A 82 0.97 0.36 8.84
N ILE A 83 1.86 -0.62 9.10
CA ILE A 83 1.57 -2.05 8.89
C ILE A 83 0.49 -2.51 9.86
N SER A 84 0.60 -2.17 11.14
CA SER A 84 -0.40 -2.55 12.15
C SER A 84 -1.80 -2.01 11.83
N LYS A 85 -1.91 -0.82 11.25
CA LYS A 85 -3.19 -0.25 10.77
C LYS A 85 -3.78 -1.06 9.63
N ALA A 86 -2.96 -1.55 8.71
CA ALA A 86 -3.41 -2.38 7.60
C ALA A 86 -3.88 -3.75 8.08
N LEU A 87 -3.12 -4.40 8.96
CA LEU A 87 -3.47 -5.70 9.53
C LEU A 87 -4.76 -5.61 10.35
N MET A 88 -4.90 -4.61 11.21
CA MET A 88 -6.14 -4.39 11.97
C MET A 88 -7.35 -4.18 11.06
N ALA A 89 -7.18 -3.58 9.88
CA ALA A 89 -8.27 -3.47 8.90
C ALA A 89 -8.63 -4.84 8.30
N LEU A 90 -7.64 -5.64 7.92
CA LEU A 90 -7.85 -6.99 7.40
C LEU A 90 -8.57 -7.90 8.38
N ASP A 91 -8.34 -7.72 9.68
CA ASP A 91 -8.97 -8.55 10.72
C ASP A 91 -10.47 -8.23 10.92
N ILE A 92 -10.95 -7.06 10.46
CA ILE A 92 -12.33 -6.58 10.72
C ILE A 92 -13.18 -6.39 9.47
N VAL A 93 -12.59 -6.48 8.27
CA VAL A 93 -13.35 -6.36 7.02
C VAL A 93 -12.77 -7.26 5.93
N ASP A 94 -13.66 -7.91 5.20
CA ASP A 94 -13.31 -8.59 3.96
C ASP A 94 -13.05 -7.56 2.85
N CYS A 95 -11.83 -7.54 2.34
CA CYS A 95 -11.43 -6.67 1.23
C CYS A 95 -10.38 -7.35 0.35
N ASP A 96 -10.28 -6.89 -0.90
CA ASP A 96 -9.25 -7.33 -1.83
C ASP A 96 -7.93 -6.60 -1.54
N LEU A 97 -8.00 -5.33 -1.15
CA LEU A 97 -6.84 -4.46 -1.01
C LEU A 97 -7.01 -3.50 0.17
N VAL A 98 -5.96 -3.35 0.98
CA VAL A 98 -5.87 -2.35 2.04
C VAL A 98 -4.78 -1.34 1.73
N ILE A 99 -5.11 -0.06 1.80
CA ILE A 99 -4.15 1.04 1.69
C ILE A 99 -4.11 1.77 3.03
N ALA A 100 -3.06 1.55 3.80
CA ALA A 100 -2.88 2.20 5.10
C ALA A 100 -1.73 3.20 5.07
N ARG A 101 -1.86 4.27 5.86
CA ARG A 101 -0.80 5.26 6.06
C ARG A 101 -0.64 5.58 7.54
N GLY A 102 0.59 5.55 8.02
CA GLY A 102 0.94 5.83 9.41
C GLY A 102 2.42 6.14 9.55
N ARG A 103 2.89 6.13 10.80
CA ARG A 103 4.32 6.25 11.08
C ARG A 103 5.08 5.03 10.58
N LEU A 104 6.29 5.22 10.07
CA LEU A 104 7.16 4.15 9.61
C LEU A 104 7.58 3.23 10.77
N GLY A 105 8.04 3.81 11.88
CA GLY A 105 8.48 3.11 13.08
C GLY A 105 8.39 3.97 14.33
N VAL A 106 9.53 4.28 14.95
CA VAL A 106 9.61 5.11 16.17
C VAL A 106 9.12 6.56 15.93
N PRO A 107 8.69 7.29 16.98
CA PRO A 107 8.41 8.73 16.87
C PRO A 107 9.55 9.49 16.16
N GLY A 108 9.20 10.30 15.16
CA GLY A 108 10.19 11.02 14.34
C GLY A 108 10.71 10.26 13.10
N SER A 109 10.33 9.00 12.87
CA SER A 109 10.81 8.20 11.73
C SER A 109 10.19 8.54 10.37
N GLY A 110 9.31 9.54 10.30
CA GLY A 110 8.52 9.83 9.09
C GLY A 110 7.35 8.89 8.87
N SER A 111 6.79 8.93 7.67
CA SER A 111 5.55 8.23 7.31
C SER A 111 5.81 7.07 6.35
N MET A 112 4.94 6.07 6.41
CA MET A 112 4.84 4.99 5.44
C MET A 112 3.39 4.88 4.97
N LEU A 113 3.22 4.82 3.64
CA LEU A 113 2.02 4.32 2.98
C LEU A 113 2.32 2.90 2.49
N VAL A 114 1.43 1.97 2.79
CA VAL A 114 1.57 0.56 2.42
C VAL A 114 0.30 0.07 1.73
N ILE A 115 0.49 -0.72 0.67
CA ILE A 115 -0.56 -1.40 -0.08
C ILE A 115 -0.42 -2.89 0.22
N MET A 116 -1.43 -3.47 0.85
CA MET A 116 -1.50 -4.90 1.17
C MET A 116 -2.65 -5.57 0.44
N ASP A 117 -2.48 -6.83 0.13
CA ASP A 117 -3.56 -7.67 -0.37
C ASP A 117 -4.44 -8.25 0.75
N SER A 118 -5.45 -9.03 0.37
CA SER A 118 -6.40 -9.66 1.29
C SER A 118 -5.79 -10.63 2.31
N LYS A 119 -4.50 -10.98 2.18
CA LYS A 119 -3.77 -11.87 3.10
C LYS A 119 -2.69 -11.13 3.90
N GLY A 120 -2.65 -9.79 3.82
CA GLY A 120 -1.63 -8.99 4.50
C GLY A 120 -0.25 -9.04 3.83
N ARG A 121 -0.15 -9.57 2.60
CA ARG A 121 1.11 -9.54 1.83
C ARG A 121 1.32 -8.12 1.33
N ILE A 122 2.49 -7.56 1.60
CA ILE A 122 2.85 -6.22 1.13
C ILE A 122 3.12 -6.29 -0.37
N LEU A 123 2.33 -5.55 -1.14
CA LEU A 123 2.45 -5.46 -2.60
C LEU A 123 3.35 -4.30 -3.02
N SER A 124 3.22 -3.16 -2.34
CA SER A 124 4.05 -1.97 -2.55
C SER A 124 3.95 -1.02 -1.35
N ALA A 125 4.87 -0.07 -1.27
CA ALA A 125 4.89 0.96 -0.24
C ALA A 125 5.67 2.21 -0.70
N ALA A 126 5.45 3.33 -0.04
CA ALA A 126 6.24 4.55 -0.19
C ALA A 126 6.44 5.23 1.16
N LEU A 127 7.52 5.99 1.27
CA LEU A 127 7.91 6.68 2.49
C LEU A 127 7.91 8.20 2.28
N SER A 128 7.65 8.94 3.35
CA SER A 128 7.92 10.37 3.39
C SER A 128 8.80 10.72 4.58
N PRO A 129 9.60 11.80 4.48
CA PRO A 129 10.22 12.39 5.66
C PRO A 129 9.16 12.76 6.72
N PRO A 130 9.58 13.09 7.95
CA PRO A 130 8.73 13.72 8.94
C PRO A 130 8.14 15.04 8.43
N HIS A 131 6.89 15.35 8.83
CA HIS A 131 6.20 16.58 8.46
C HIS A 131 7.00 17.85 8.80
N ILE A 132 7.72 17.84 9.93
CA ILE A 132 8.56 18.96 10.36
C ILE A 132 9.71 19.27 9.38
N ILE A 133 10.15 18.27 8.59
CA ILE A 133 11.21 18.41 7.59
C ILE A 133 10.62 18.86 6.24
N HIS A 134 9.64 18.13 5.72
CA HIS A 134 9.17 18.37 4.34
C HIS A 134 8.10 19.47 4.22
N LYS A 135 7.45 19.87 5.32
CA LYS A 135 6.44 20.97 5.40
C LYS A 135 5.32 20.92 4.35
N LYS A 136 5.01 19.75 3.81
CA LYS A 136 3.91 19.54 2.84
C LYS A 136 2.61 19.36 3.61
N SER A 137 1.49 19.78 3.02
CA SER A 137 0.18 19.38 3.52
C SER A 137 0.06 17.86 3.55
N VAL A 138 -0.78 17.35 4.46
CA VAL A 138 -1.07 15.90 4.56
C VAL A 138 -1.59 15.37 3.23
N GLU A 139 -2.47 16.12 2.57
CA GLU A 139 -3.02 15.76 1.26
C GLU A 139 -1.93 15.59 0.20
N LYS A 140 -1.01 16.55 0.08
CA LYS A 140 0.07 16.48 -0.90
C LYS A 140 1.04 15.33 -0.60
N ALA A 141 1.38 15.12 0.68
CA ALA A 141 2.23 14.00 1.09
C ALA A 141 1.60 12.64 0.76
N VAL A 142 0.29 12.47 1.05
CA VAL A 142 -0.45 11.25 0.72
C VAL A 142 -0.49 11.00 -0.79
N LYS A 143 -0.75 12.04 -1.59
CA LYS A 143 -0.75 11.92 -3.06
C LYS A 143 0.61 11.48 -3.59
N ASP A 144 1.68 12.14 -3.15
CA ASP A 144 3.04 11.81 -3.57
C ASP A 144 3.41 10.36 -3.20
N GLU A 145 3.14 9.95 -1.95
CA GLU A 145 3.39 8.57 -1.50
C GLU A 145 2.59 7.54 -2.31
N MET A 146 1.30 7.78 -2.52
CA MET A 146 0.45 6.86 -3.28
C MET A 146 0.92 6.73 -4.73
N THR A 147 1.25 7.84 -5.39
CA THR A 147 1.80 7.84 -6.75
C THR A 147 3.13 7.10 -6.80
N THR A 148 4.04 7.34 -5.84
CA THR A 148 5.32 6.62 -5.76
C THR A 148 5.11 5.12 -5.56
N ALA A 149 4.18 4.71 -4.69
CA ALA A 149 3.88 3.31 -4.43
C ALA A 149 3.33 2.58 -5.67
N LEU A 150 2.56 3.26 -6.53
CA LEU A 150 2.08 2.67 -7.80
C LEU A 150 3.15 2.70 -8.89
N LYS A 151 3.84 3.82 -9.10
CA LYS A 151 4.87 3.95 -10.16
C LYS A 151 6.06 3.01 -9.94
N ARG A 152 6.47 2.76 -8.70
CA ARG A 152 7.61 1.86 -8.41
C ARG A 152 7.39 0.39 -8.79
N ILE A 153 6.13 -0.03 -8.98
CA ILE A 153 5.77 -1.37 -9.49
C ILE A 153 5.35 -1.31 -10.97
N GLY A 154 5.63 -0.21 -11.66
CA GLY A 154 5.40 -0.06 -13.10
C GLY A 154 3.94 0.19 -13.51
N LEU A 155 3.08 0.64 -12.60
CA LEU A 155 1.78 1.19 -12.98
C LEU A 155 1.96 2.64 -13.45
N ASN A 156 1.26 3.02 -14.51
CA ASN A 156 1.29 4.37 -15.08
C ASN A 156 -0.10 5.02 -15.01
N GLU A 157 -0.15 6.34 -15.10
CA GLU A 157 -1.42 7.06 -15.18
C GLU A 157 -2.11 6.77 -16.53
N LYS A 158 -3.44 6.74 -16.57
CA LYS A 158 -4.22 6.46 -17.80
C LYS A 158 -3.85 7.35 -18.99
N HIS A 159 -3.35 8.56 -18.74
CA HIS A 159 -2.96 9.53 -19.76
C HIS A 159 -1.51 9.37 -20.25
N GLU A 160 -0.72 8.45 -19.68
CA GLU A 160 0.66 8.14 -20.07
C GLU A 160 0.74 6.87 -20.96
N SER A 161 -0.39 6.28 -21.34
CA SER A 161 -0.51 5.01 -22.11
C SER A 161 -1.30 5.15 -23.40
#